data_AF-A0AA42YX67-F1
#
_entry.id   AF-A0AA42YX67-F1
#
_cell.length_a   1.000
_cell.length_b   1.000
_cell.length_c   1.000
_cell.angle_alpha   90.00
_cell.angle_beta   90.00
_cell.angle_gamma   90.00
#
_symmetry.space_group_name_H-M   'P 1'
#
loop_
_entity.id
_entity.type
_entity.pdbx_description
1 polymer ?
#
loop_
_entity_poly.entity_id
_entity_poly.type
_entity_poly.pdbx_seq_one_letter_code
_entity_poly.pdbx_strand_id
1 'polypeptide(L)'
;MRVAAVLCVLCLAGCSAYDDLPLLDIDAIEPPQIEPGGMLRIHGQGFPLGRPAVVRLHGALFRPGAPARLVDARIAGEVRTETLIEAPIDAELMRSIGGRATLDGRLRLAFRASNDRRDVFAEQPVLVDFLPDTSALLRSEPEPSELAQPIDAQHFGVTLSREESGMVGVRVDSVDPNSFAATQGVRRGDTVVGLDGVRLYSWRDFLPDPSQAESRVLVVREGLAGVHTLRWPHEVTERRADPLAFGVLLLFGLLLGWLSPIALCLGKGPSASIAVALTRSSLVLVFVAALFCTSALHWTTIWILILGLLAALYSLTAPEHDATKSFVFAVLPTLTVMLLARTASIESIVAIQEGGVLNWYVFRTPASTLAFAGYLYALGGPAGHKRLSASLFASAAAVLGAALFLGGWEAAEPIAGILMLVAKAGAVLVAAHLFLMSREVAIVVLGLGLSLALLGVWAGTDALLPYWSALAAGSIGALVIRVSIPAVRRLSAPAMA
;
A
#
# COMPACT_ATOMS: atom_id res chain seq x y z
N MET A 1 -5.48 35.43 34.33
CA MET A 1 -6.83 34.96 33.94
C MET A 1 -6.83 33.78 32.95
N ARG A 2 -5.95 33.71 31.93
CA ARG A 2 -5.95 32.58 30.96
C ARG A 2 -5.56 31.21 31.55
N VAL A 3 -4.69 31.17 32.58
CA VAL A 3 -4.27 29.91 33.25
C VAL A 3 -5.38 29.33 34.13
N ALA A 4 -6.21 30.17 34.75
CA ALA A 4 -7.33 29.72 35.58
C ALA A 4 -8.46 29.09 34.75
N ALA A 5 -8.69 29.56 33.53
CA ALA A 5 -9.69 28.98 32.61
C ALA A 5 -9.27 27.59 32.12
N VAL A 6 -7.97 27.37 31.86
CA VAL A 6 -7.43 26.07 31.43
C VAL A 6 -7.50 25.04 32.57
N LEU A 7 -7.22 25.46 33.81
CA LEU A 7 -7.31 24.59 34.98
C LEU A 7 -8.77 24.19 35.29
N CYS A 8 -9.73 25.10 35.11
CA CYS A 8 -11.16 24.81 35.30
C CYS A 8 -11.71 23.81 34.25
N VAL A 9 -11.25 23.90 33.00
CA VAL A 9 -11.63 22.93 31.95
C VAL A 9 -10.99 21.56 32.18
N LEU A 10 -9.75 21.50 32.69
CA LEU A 10 -9.09 20.25 33.11
C LEU A 10 -9.78 19.60 34.33
N CYS A 11 -10.27 20.39 35.29
CA CYS A 11 -11.02 19.88 36.44
C CYS A 11 -12.44 19.40 36.07
N LEU A 12 -13.08 19.99 35.05
CA LEU A 12 -14.40 19.55 34.57
C LEU A 12 -14.33 18.31 33.67
N ALA A 13 -13.20 18.05 33.02
CA ALA A 13 -12.97 16.84 32.22
C ALA A 13 -12.62 15.59 33.07
N GLY A 14 -12.40 15.75 34.38
CA GLY A 14 -11.91 14.68 35.26
C GLY A 14 -12.97 13.78 35.91
N CYS A 15 -14.25 13.85 35.52
CA CYS A 15 -15.34 13.21 36.28
C CYS A 15 -16.40 12.49 35.44
N SER A 16 -16.01 11.71 34.43
CA SER A 16 -16.96 10.77 33.80
C SER A 16 -16.44 9.34 33.66
N ALA A 17 -15.48 8.94 34.49
CA ALA A 17 -15.23 7.53 34.74
C ALA A 17 -16.32 7.04 35.69
N TYR A 18 -17.50 6.70 35.15
CA TYR A 18 -18.45 5.90 35.90
C TYR A 18 -17.84 4.51 36.05
N ASP A 19 -17.61 4.09 37.30
CA ASP A 19 -17.16 2.75 37.63
C ASP A 19 -18.24 1.73 37.23
N ASP A 20 -18.07 1.14 36.05
CA ASP A 20 -18.73 -0.11 35.70
C ASP A 20 -18.32 -1.17 36.73
N LEU A 21 -19.26 -2.04 37.16
CA LEU A 21 -19.02 -3.00 38.23
C LEU A 21 -18.80 -4.41 37.64
N PRO A 22 -17.60 -5.01 37.79
CA PRO A 22 -17.32 -6.37 37.34
C PRO A 22 -17.90 -7.40 38.33
N LEU A 23 -19.21 -7.62 38.29
CA LEU A 23 -19.92 -8.52 39.24
C LEU A 23 -20.42 -9.82 38.60
N LEU A 24 -20.09 -10.04 37.33
CA LEU A 24 -20.49 -11.23 36.60
C LEU A 24 -19.26 -12.07 36.30
N ASP A 25 -19.44 -13.38 36.27
CA ASP A 25 -18.41 -14.34 35.91
C ASP A 25 -18.83 -15.09 34.63
N ILE A 26 -17.87 -15.23 33.71
CA ILE A 26 -18.01 -16.03 32.48
C ILE A 26 -17.18 -17.30 32.69
N ASP A 27 -17.84 -18.45 32.57
CA ASP A 27 -17.20 -19.75 32.74
C ASP A 27 -16.66 -20.28 31.41
N ALA A 28 -17.46 -20.17 30.34
CA ALA A 28 -17.14 -20.71 29.02
C ALA A 28 -17.85 -19.96 27.89
N ILE A 29 -17.25 -19.99 26.69
CA ILE A 29 -17.80 -19.41 25.46
C ILE A 29 -17.77 -20.52 24.40
N GLU A 30 -18.94 -20.91 23.89
CA GLU A 30 -19.11 -22.01 22.96
C GLU A 30 -20.06 -21.64 21.80
N PRO A 31 -19.90 -22.22 20.60
CA PRO A 31 -18.71 -22.91 20.12
C PRO A 31 -17.55 -21.92 19.85
N PRO A 32 -16.29 -22.39 19.84
CA PRO A 32 -15.14 -21.57 19.40
C PRO A 32 -15.15 -21.29 17.89
N GLN A 33 -16.00 -22.01 17.13
CA GLN A 33 -16.15 -21.90 15.68
C GLN A 33 -17.58 -21.47 15.36
N ILE A 34 -17.71 -20.39 14.60
CA ILE A 34 -18.99 -19.76 14.30
C ILE A 34 -19.20 -19.77 12.78
N GLU A 35 -20.25 -20.44 12.35
CA GLU A 35 -20.76 -20.37 10.98
C GLU A 35 -21.87 -19.30 10.88
N PRO A 36 -22.18 -18.80 9.67
CA PRO A 36 -23.29 -17.86 9.46
C PRO A 36 -24.62 -18.41 9.97
N GLY A 37 -25.34 -17.60 10.76
CA GLY A 37 -26.58 -18.03 11.41
C GLY A 37 -26.38 -18.89 12.66
N GLY A 38 -25.13 -19.12 13.07
CA GLY A 38 -24.77 -19.77 14.32
C GLY A 38 -25.16 -18.96 15.56
N MET A 39 -25.07 -19.60 16.71
CA MET A 39 -25.39 -19.02 18.01
C MET A 39 -24.16 -19.08 18.91
N LEU A 40 -23.73 -17.91 19.41
CA LEU A 40 -22.71 -17.82 20.44
C LEU A 40 -23.35 -18.04 21.80
N ARG A 41 -22.96 -19.12 22.49
CA ARG A 41 -23.42 -19.50 23.82
C ARG A 41 -22.37 -19.07 24.84
N ILE A 42 -22.81 -18.27 25.82
CA ILE A 42 -21.96 -17.79 26.90
C ILE A 42 -22.48 -18.41 28.19
N HIS A 43 -21.64 -19.21 28.82
CA HIS A 43 -21.90 -19.86 30.09
C HIS A 43 -21.28 -19.04 31.22
N GLY A 44 -21.98 -18.96 32.35
CA GLY A 44 -21.52 -18.24 33.54
C GLY A 44 -22.50 -18.34 34.68
N GLN A 45 -22.45 -17.39 35.61
CA GLN A 45 -23.31 -17.38 36.79
C GLN A 45 -23.95 -16.01 37.04
N GLY A 46 -25.17 -16.03 37.58
CA GLY A 46 -25.87 -14.82 38.02
C GLY A 46 -26.44 -13.96 36.88
N PHE A 47 -26.72 -14.54 35.72
CA PHE A 47 -27.32 -13.80 34.61
C PHE A 47 -28.77 -13.43 34.92
N PRO A 48 -29.16 -12.15 34.81
CA PRO A 48 -30.50 -11.70 35.14
C PRO A 48 -31.51 -12.15 34.07
N LEU A 49 -32.32 -13.16 34.40
CA LEU A 49 -33.39 -13.68 33.53
C LEU A 49 -34.31 -12.57 33.00
N GLY A 50 -34.65 -12.67 31.72
CA GLY A 50 -35.57 -11.75 31.05
C GLY A 50 -35.01 -10.35 30.77
N ARG A 51 -33.73 -10.09 31.07
CA ARG A 51 -33.06 -8.84 30.67
C ARG A 51 -32.24 -9.04 29.39
N PRO A 52 -32.23 -8.07 28.46
CA PRO A 52 -31.35 -8.13 27.31
C PRO A 52 -29.89 -7.98 27.77
N ALA A 53 -29.02 -8.83 27.24
CA ALA A 53 -27.58 -8.73 27.40
C ALA A 53 -26.97 -7.99 26.21
N VAL A 54 -25.90 -7.25 26.43
CA VAL A 54 -25.07 -6.69 25.36
C VAL A 54 -23.72 -7.40 25.38
N VAL A 55 -23.45 -8.14 24.32
CA VAL A 55 -22.16 -8.82 24.11
C VAL A 55 -21.32 -7.94 23.20
N ARG A 56 -20.14 -7.54 23.65
CA ARG A 56 -19.16 -6.83 22.82
C ARG A 56 -17.95 -7.70 22.56
N LEU A 57 -17.59 -7.83 21.29
CA LEU A 57 -16.37 -8.49 20.84
C LEU A 57 -15.37 -7.41 20.46
N HIS A 58 -14.27 -7.32 21.19
CA HIS A 58 -13.23 -6.34 20.95
C HIS A 58 -11.87 -7.01 20.81
N GLY A 59 -11.15 -6.75 19.72
CA GLY A 59 -9.85 -7.37 19.50
C GLY A 59 -9.30 -7.19 18.08
N ALA A 60 -8.25 -7.95 17.80
CA ALA A 60 -7.66 -8.04 16.47
C ALA A 60 -8.35 -9.15 15.67
N LEU A 61 -8.89 -8.76 14.51
CA LEU A 61 -9.47 -9.66 13.54
C LEU A 61 -8.43 -9.96 12.45
N PHE A 62 -8.02 -11.22 12.38
CA PHE A 62 -7.08 -11.74 11.39
C PHE A 62 -7.85 -12.42 10.26
N ARG A 63 -7.49 -12.11 9.01
CA ARG A 63 -8.09 -12.73 7.82
C ARG A 63 -6.98 -13.26 6.91
N PRO A 64 -7.19 -14.41 6.24
CA PRO A 64 -6.24 -14.90 5.25
C PRO A 64 -5.91 -13.81 4.22
N GLY A 65 -4.62 -13.54 4.00
CA GLY A 65 -4.15 -12.62 2.96
C GLY A 65 -4.41 -11.14 3.22
N ALA A 66 -4.81 -10.75 4.43
CA ALA A 66 -5.14 -9.36 4.75
C ALA A 66 -4.55 -8.93 6.10
N PRO A 67 -4.22 -7.64 6.26
CA PRO A 67 -3.70 -7.11 7.51
C PRO A 67 -4.72 -7.23 8.65
N ALA A 68 -4.19 -7.43 9.85
CA ALA A 68 -4.98 -7.45 11.08
C ALA A 68 -5.78 -6.15 11.23
N ARG A 69 -7.07 -6.26 11.54
CA ARG A 69 -7.97 -5.11 11.73
C ARG A 69 -8.58 -5.13 13.12
N LEU A 70 -8.56 -4.00 13.81
CA LEU A 70 -9.27 -3.87 15.08
C LEU A 70 -10.80 -3.89 14.85
N VAL A 71 -11.51 -4.66 15.66
CA VAL A 71 -12.96 -4.76 15.67
C VAL A 71 -13.52 -4.42 17.04
N ASP A 72 -14.65 -3.73 17.06
CA ASP A 72 -15.54 -3.54 18.22
C ASP A 72 -16.97 -3.83 17.73
N ALA A 73 -17.36 -5.10 17.82
CA ALA A 73 -18.68 -5.56 17.38
C ALA A 73 -19.62 -5.69 18.57
N ARG A 74 -20.87 -5.29 18.40
CA ARG A 74 -21.92 -5.38 19.43
C ARG A 74 -23.00 -6.35 18.98
N ILE A 75 -23.36 -7.28 19.84
CA ILE A 75 -24.33 -8.34 19.58
C ILE A 75 -25.34 -8.32 20.73
N ALA A 76 -26.62 -8.40 20.39
CA ALA A 76 -27.66 -8.58 21.39
C ALA A 76 -27.66 -10.03 21.87
N GLY A 77 -27.58 -10.24 23.19
CA GLY A 77 -27.69 -11.55 23.82
C GLY A 77 -29.05 -11.72 24.51
N GLU A 78 -29.62 -12.91 24.42
CA GLU A 78 -30.83 -13.32 25.12
C GLU A 78 -30.48 -14.27 26.27
N VAL A 79 -30.86 -13.90 27.49
CA VAL A 79 -30.65 -14.73 28.67
C VAL A 79 -31.68 -15.86 28.68
N ARG A 80 -31.23 -17.08 28.37
CA ARG A 80 -32.09 -18.28 28.36
C ARG A 80 -32.28 -18.86 29.75
N THR A 81 -31.21 -18.88 30.54
CA THR A 81 -31.20 -19.33 31.94
C THR A 81 -30.30 -18.41 32.77
N GLU A 82 -30.27 -18.56 34.10
CA GLU A 82 -29.35 -17.82 34.97
C GLU A 82 -27.85 -18.10 34.70
N THR A 83 -27.57 -19.09 33.83
CA THR A 83 -26.23 -19.57 33.50
C THR A 83 -25.94 -19.63 32.01
N LEU A 84 -26.89 -19.25 31.15
CA LEU A 84 -26.75 -19.34 29.69
C LEU A 84 -27.31 -18.09 28.99
N ILE A 85 -26.48 -17.49 28.16
CA ILE A 85 -26.85 -16.45 27.21
C ILE A 85 -26.63 -16.97 25.81
N GLU A 86 -27.59 -16.74 24.94
CA GLU A 86 -27.46 -17.01 23.50
C GLU A 86 -27.43 -15.69 22.73
N ALA A 87 -26.38 -15.49 21.95
CA ALA A 87 -26.19 -14.32 21.11
C ALA A 87 -26.15 -14.76 19.63
N PRO A 88 -27.21 -14.50 18.85
CA PRO A 88 -27.25 -14.88 17.44
C PRO A 88 -26.21 -14.11 16.63
N ILE A 89 -25.50 -14.83 15.76
CA ILE A 89 -24.54 -14.25 14.83
C ILE A 89 -25.24 -14.05 13.49
N ASP A 90 -25.74 -12.83 13.30
CA ASP A 90 -26.49 -12.49 12.11
C ASP A 90 -25.59 -12.35 10.86
N ALA A 91 -26.24 -12.31 9.69
CA ALA A 91 -25.56 -12.15 8.42
C ALA A 91 -24.89 -10.77 8.26
N GLU A 92 -25.33 -9.76 9.01
CA GLU A 92 -24.76 -8.41 8.96
C GLU A 92 -23.39 -8.37 9.64
N LEU A 93 -23.27 -8.96 10.82
CA LEU A 93 -22.01 -9.15 11.53
C LEU A 93 -21.04 -9.97 10.68
N MET A 94 -21.48 -11.10 10.11
CA MET A 94 -20.62 -11.92 9.23
C MET A 94 -20.14 -11.14 8.00
N ARG A 95 -21.00 -10.31 7.40
CA ARG A 95 -20.62 -9.44 6.28
C ARG A 95 -19.62 -8.36 6.70
N SER A 96 -19.77 -7.81 7.90
CA SER A 96 -18.84 -6.79 8.45
C SER A 96 -17.46 -7.37 8.76
N ILE A 97 -17.41 -8.63 9.23
CA ILE A 97 -16.18 -9.40 9.45
C ILE A 97 -15.52 -9.72 8.11
N GLY A 98 -16.30 -9.98 7.08
CA GLY A 98 -15.82 -10.22 5.71
C GLY A 98 -15.47 -11.68 5.44
N GLY A 99 -16.22 -12.61 6.03
CA GLY A 99 -16.07 -14.06 5.80
C GLY A 99 -15.11 -14.75 6.77
N ARG A 100 -14.18 -15.56 6.25
CA ARG A 100 -13.21 -16.34 7.04
C ARG A 100 -12.31 -15.40 7.86
N ALA A 101 -12.35 -15.54 9.18
CA ALA A 101 -11.52 -14.75 10.08
C ALA A 101 -11.26 -15.44 11.43
N THR A 102 -10.17 -15.10 12.09
CA THR A 102 -9.93 -15.46 13.50
C THR A 102 -9.89 -14.16 14.31
N LEU A 103 -10.73 -14.06 15.33
CA LEU A 103 -10.72 -12.95 16.29
C LEU A 103 -9.93 -13.37 17.53
N ASP A 104 -8.84 -12.66 17.80
CA ASP A 104 -8.11 -12.73 19.07
C ASP A 104 -8.38 -11.46 19.87
N GLY A 105 -9.03 -11.60 21.01
CA GLY A 105 -9.48 -10.45 21.76
C GLY A 105 -10.18 -10.78 23.06
N ARG A 106 -11.17 -9.95 23.38
CA ARG A 106 -11.93 -10.02 24.62
C ARG A 106 -13.42 -9.92 24.31
N LEU A 107 -14.19 -10.78 24.95
CA LEU A 107 -15.64 -10.70 25.01
C LEU A 107 -16.01 -9.95 26.29
N ARG A 108 -16.71 -8.82 26.16
CA ARG A 108 -17.30 -8.08 27.27
C ARG A 108 -18.81 -8.30 27.27
N LEU A 109 -19.31 -8.94 28.30
CA LEU A 109 -20.74 -9.14 28.53
C LEU A 109 -21.23 -8.05 29.48
N ALA A 110 -22.28 -7.31 29.12
CA ALA A 110 -22.81 -6.24 29.94
C ALA A 110 -24.34 -6.31 30.06
N PHE A 111 -24.83 -5.96 31.26
CA PHE A 111 -26.24 -5.79 31.57
C PHE A 111 -26.48 -4.41 32.16
N ARG A 112 -27.61 -3.82 31.79
CA ARG A 112 -28.03 -2.55 32.40
C ARG A 112 -28.47 -2.78 33.85
N ALA A 113 -27.87 -2.04 34.78
CA ALA A 113 -28.24 -2.09 36.19
C ALA A 113 -29.70 -1.63 36.40
N SER A 114 -30.33 -2.03 37.51
CA SER A 114 -31.71 -1.66 37.85
C SER A 114 -31.98 -0.15 37.93
N ASN A 115 -30.94 0.65 38.18
CA ASN A 115 -31.02 2.11 38.23
C ASN A 115 -30.86 2.79 36.86
N ASP A 116 -30.67 2.02 35.79
CA ASP A 116 -30.47 2.48 34.41
C ASP A 116 -29.35 3.52 34.23
N ARG A 117 -28.37 3.52 35.15
CA ARG A 117 -27.24 4.48 35.15
C ARG A 117 -25.88 3.83 34.97
N ARG A 118 -25.77 2.53 35.20
CA ARG A 118 -24.51 1.78 35.16
C ARG A 118 -24.70 0.45 34.46
N ASP A 119 -23.60 -0.09 33.97
CA ASP A 119 -23.56 -1.44 33.44
C ASP A 119 -22.84 -2.35 34.45
N VAL A 120 -23.41 -3.54 34.65
CA VAL A 120 -22.75 -4.64 35.35
C VAL A 120 -22.17 -5.55 34.28
N PHE A 121 -20.89 -5.89 34.38
CA PHE A 121 -20.22 -6.59 33.29
C PHE A 121 -19.33 -7.75 33.74
N ALA A 122 -18.98 -8.60 32.78
CA ALA A 122 -17.90 -9.57 32.82
C ALA A 122 -17.03 -9.39 31.58
N GLU A 123 -15.75 -9.76 31.66
CA GLU A 123 -14.83 -9.72 30.53
C GLU A 123 -13.95 -10.97 30.50
N GLN A 124 -13.91 -11.65 29.36
CA GLN A 124 -13.18 -12.91 29.16
C GLN A 124 -12.30 -12.78 27.92
N PRO A 125 -11.02 -13.22 27.94
CA PRO A 125 -10.27 -13.40 26.70
C PRO A 125 -10.95 -14.45 25.83
N VAL A 126 -11.02 -14.20 24.53
CA VAL A 126 -11.68 -15.09 23.58
C VAL A 126 -10.89 -15.23 22.29
N LEU A 127 -10.84 -16.45 21.78
CA LEU A 127 -10.34 -16.79 20.45
C LEU A 127 -11.48 -17.44 19.68
N VAL A 128 -12.06 -16.69 18.74
CA VAL A 128 -13.24 -17.12 17.97
C VAL A 128 -12.89 -17.23 16.50
N ASP A 129 -13.21 -18.36 15.89
CA ASP A 129 -13.04 -18.58 14.46
C ASP A 129 -14.37 -18.39 13.73
N PHE A 130 -14.42 -17.43 12.82
CA PHE A 130 -15.51 -17.24 11.88
C PHE A 130 -15.25 -18.06 10.63
N LEU A 131 -16.09 -19.07 10.39
CA LEU A 131 -16.02 -19.95 9.24
C LEU A 131 -16.94 -19.45 8.13
N PRO A 132 -16.58 -19.64 6.85
CA PRO A 132 -17.50 -19.38 5.74
C PRO A 132 -18.67 -20.37 5.79
N ASP A 133 -19.79 -20.02 5.14
CA ASP A 133 -20.92 -20.95 4.98
C ASP A 133 -20.50 -22.14 4.10
N THR A 134 -20.13 -23.25 4.76
CA THR A 134 -19.74 -24.51 4.15
C THR A 134 -20.84 -25.05 3.23
N SER A 135 -22.11 -24.85 3.58
CA SER A 135 -23.24 -25.31 2.79
C SER A 135 -23.40 -24.50 1.49
N ALA A 136 -23.05 -23.22 1.50
CA ALA A 136 -22.99 -22.38 0.29
C ALA A 136 -21.76 -22.71 -0.57
N LEU A 137 -20.59 -22.96 0.05
CA LEU A 137 -19.36 -23.33 -0.66
C LEU A 137 -19.51 -24.65 -1.41
N LEU A 138 -20.11 -25.67 -0.79
CA LEU A 138 -20.35 -26.97 -1.43
C LEU A 138 -21.32 -26.90 -2.63
N ARG A 139 -22.21 -25.89 -2.67
CA ARG A 139 -23.13 -25.67 -3.80
C ARG A 139 -22.53 -24.82 -4.92
N SER A 140 -21.45 -24.11 -4.62
CA SER A 140 -20.88 -23.10 -5.52
C SER A 140 -19.48 -23.43 -5.99
N GLU A 141 -18.97 -24.66 -5.75
CA GLU A 141 -17.65 -25.10 -6.24
C GLU A 141 -17.47 -24.71 -7.71
N PRO A 142 -16.66 -23.67 -7.98
CA PRO A 142 -16.26 -23.37 -9.34
C PRO A 142 -15.32 -24.47 -9.80
N GLU A 143 -15.40 -24.84 -11.08
CA GLU A 143 -14.43 -25.69 -11.76
C GLU A 143 -12.98 -25.31 -11.33
N PRO A 144 -12.11 -26.27 -10.95
CA PRO A 144 -10.76 -26.04 -10.39
C PRO A 144 -9.76 -25.26 -11.26
N SER A 145 -10.20 -24.67 -12.37
CA SER A 145 -9.37 -24.25 -13.50
C SER A 145 -9.00 -22.76 -13.54
N GLU A 146 -9.66 -21.85 -12.82
CA GLU A 146 -9.50 -20.40 -13.09
C GLU A 146 -9.20 -19.50 -11.88
N LEU A 147 -9.11 -20.03 -10.66
CA LEU A 147 -8.60 -19.23 -9.55
C LEU A 147 -7.08 -19.13 -9.68
N ALA A 148 -6.62 -17.97 -10.17
CA ALA A 148 -5.22 -17.55 -10.17
C ALA A 148 -4.58 -18.01 -8.87
N GLN A 149 -3.58 -18.90 -9.00
CA GLN A 149 -2.93 -19.55 -7.87
C GLN A 149 -2.48 -18.46 -6.91
N PRO A 150 -3.06 -18.37 -5.69
CA PRO A 150 -2.54 -17.47 -4.69
C PRO A 150 -1.07 -17.85 -4.42
N ILE A 151 -0.35 -16.96 -3.74
CA ILE A 151 1.03 -17.22 -3.30
C ILE A 151 0.98 -18.42 -2.35
N ASP A 152 1.05 -19.61 -2.93
CA ASP A 152 0.76 -20.88 -2.27
C ASP A 152 1.88 -21.18 -1.28
N ALA A 153 1.59 -22.01 -0.27
CA ALA A 153 2.59 -22.60 0.64
C ALA A 153 3.82 -23.17 -0.09
N GLN A 154 3.68 -23.49 -1.38
CA GLN A 154 4.75 -23.90 -2.29
C GLN A 154 5.89 -22.88 -2.40
N HIS A 155 5.63 -21.58 -2.24
CA HIS A 155 6.65 -20.53 -2.23
C HIS A 155 7.61 -20.68 -1.05
N PHE A 156 7.13 -21.23 0.07
CA PHE A 156 7.96 -21.60 1.22
C PHE A 156 8.51 -23.04 1.11
N GLY A 157 8.22 -23.71 -0.01
CA GLY A 157 8.57 -25.10 -0.33
C GLY A 157 7.77 -26.13 0.44
N VAL A 158 6.51 -25.83 0.79
CA VAL A 158 5.61 -26.74 1.48
C VAL A 158 4.39 -27.02 0.61
N THR A 159 4.03 -28.29 0.44
CA THR A 159 2.73 -28.68 -0.12
C THR A 159 1.82 -29.09 1.02
N LEU A 160 0.71 -28.39 1.17
CA LEU A 160 -0.33 -28.69 2.16
C LEU A 160 -1.34 -29.67 1.59
N SER A 161 -1.84 -30.57 2.43
CA SER A 161 -2.90 -31.52 2.06
C SER A 161 -4.19 -30.79 1.71
N ARG A 162 -4.86 -31.25 0.66
CA ARG A 162 -6.18 -30.76 0.25
C ARG A 162 -7.33 -31.41 1.03
N GLU A 163 -7.05 -32.44 1.81
CA GLU A 163 -8.06 -33.10 2.63
C GLU A 163 -8.46 -32.18 3.79
N GLU A 164 -9.70 -31.71 3.75
CA GLU A 164 -10.28 -30.90 4.82
C GLU A 164 -10.74 -31.83 5.95
N SER A 165 -10.03 -31.79 7.08
CA SER A 165 -10.28 -32.69 8.21
C SER A 165 -11.44 -32.24 9.10
N GLY A 166 -12.02 -31.06 8.84
CA GLY A 166 -13.00 -30.39 9.72
C GLY A 166 -12.44 -29.99 11.08
N MET A 167 -11.17 -30.32 11.35
CA MET A 167 -10.44 -29.98 12.56
C MET A 167 -9.45 -28.86 12.27
N VAL A 168 -9.01 -28.18 13.33
CA VAL A 168 -7.99 -27.15 13.23
C VAL A 168 -6.68 -27.79 12.77
N GLY A 169 -6.15 -27.30 11.67
CA GLY A 169 -4.84 -27.62 11.15
C GLY A 169 -4.89 -28.29 9.78
N VAL A 170 -3.85 -28.00 8.99
CA VAL A 170 -3.67 -28.57 7.66
C VAL A 170 -2.37 -29.35 7.62
N ARG A 171 -2.46 -30.62 7.23
CA ARG A 171 -1.30 -31.53 7.21
C ARG A 171 -0.35 -31.14 6.08
N VAL A 172 0.95 -31.19 6.36
CA VAL A 172 2.02 -31.05 5.38
C VAL A 172 2.17 -32.36 4.63
N ASP A 173 1.88 -32.37 3.34
CA ASP A 173 2.02 -33.57 2.49
C ASP A 173 3.45 -33.73 1.97
N SER A 174 4.10 -32.65 1.53
CA SER A 174 5.51 -32.69 1.12
C SER A 174 6.24 -31.40 1.45
N VAL A 175 7.56 -31.51 1.61
CA VAL A 175 8.46 -30.37 1.84
C VAL A 175 9.62 -30.50 0.85
N ASP A 176 9.92 -29.45 0.09
CA ASP A 176 11.10 -29.40 -0.76
C ASP A 176 12.36 -29.38 0.12
N PRO A 177 13.30 -30.33 -0.03
CA PRO A 177 14.49 -30.41 0.80
C PRO A 177 15.39 -29.17 0.75
N ASN A 178 15.34 -28.37 -0.32
CA ASN A 178 16.13 -27.15 -0.47
C ASN A 178 15.38 -25.87 -0.06
N SER A 179 14.17 -26.01 0.49
CA SER A 179 13.31 -24.89 0.83
C SER A 179 13.58 -24.30 2.20
N PHE A 180 13.05 -23.08 2.40
CA PHE A 180 13.08 -22.42 3.69
C PHE A 180 12.40 -23.24 4.79
N ALA A 181 11.23 -23.84 4.51
CA ALA A 181 10.54 -24.68 5.49
C ALA A 181 11.37 -25.89 5.91
N ALA A 182 12.09 -26.54 4.99
CA ALA A 182 13.01 -27.62 5.32
C ALA A 182 14.16 -27.15 6.24
N THR A 183 14.73 -25.96 5.98
CA THR A 183 15.80 -25.41 6.85
C THR A 183 15.32 -25.09 8.26
N GLN A 184 14.04 -24.75 8.44
CA GLN A 184 13.42 -24.58 9.76
C GLN A 184 12.91 -25.89 10.36
N GLY A 185 13.20 -27.02 9.72
CA GLY A 185 12.93 -28.35 10.25
C GLY A 185 11.49 -28.81 10.11
N VAL A 186 10.68 -28.17 9.24
CA VAL A 186 9.35 -28.68 8.87
C VAL A 186 9.51 -30.00 8.14
N ARG A 187 8.66 -30.98 8.46
CA ARG A 187 8.69 -32.32 7.89
C ARG A 187 7.31 -32.69 7.33
N ARG A 188 7.32 -33.62 6.38
CA ARG A 188 6.10 -34.32 5.98
C ARG A 188 5.40 -34.90 7.20
N GLY A 189 4.09 -34.71 7.26
CA GLY A 189 3.24 -35.17 8.36
C GLY A 189 3.03 -34.16 9.48
N ASP A 190 3.81 -33.07 9.54
CA ASP A 190 3.53 -31.96 10.44
C ASP A 190 2.17 -31.33 10.12
N THR A 191 1.55 -30.66 11.10
CA THR A 191 0.25 -30.00 10.94
C THR A 191 0.41 -28.50 11.14
N VAL A 192 0.12 -27.70 10.12
CA VAL A 192 0.12 -26.24 10.22
C VAL A 192 -1.21 -25.80 10.80
N VAL A 193 -1.20 -25.24 12.01
CA VAL A 193 -2.41 -24.86 12.76
C VAL A 193 -2.72 -23.37 12.70
N GLY A 194 -1.76 -22.54 12.29
CA GLY A 194 -1.96 -21.09 12.21
C GLY A 194 -0.94 -20.37 11.30
N LEU A 195 -1.36 -19.23 10.75
CA LEU A 195 -0.56 -18.32 9.92
C LEU A 195 -0.97 -16.88 10.25
N ASP A 196 -0.04 -16.04 10.68
CA ASP A 196 -0.26 -14.60 10.89
C ASP A 196 -1.48 -14.27 11.78
N GLY A 197 -1.73 -15.11 12.79
CA GLY A 197 -2.87 -14.98 13.71
C GLY A 197 -4.17 -15.66 13.23
N VAL A 198 -4.24 -16.08 11.98
CA VAL A 198 -5.33 -16.90 11.44
C VAL A 198 -5.12 -18.35 11.84
N ARG A 199 -6.16 -19.04 12.34
CA ARG A 199 -6.13 -20.51 12.52
C ARG A 199 -6.46 -21.20 11.20
N LEU A 200 -5.75 -22.27 10.84
CA LEU A 200 -5.99 -22.91 9.56
C LEU A 200 -7.01 -24.04 9.71
N TYR A 201 -8.01 -24.06 8.83
CA TYR A 201 -8.96 -25.17 8.68
C TYR A 201 -8.88 -25.80 7.29
N SER A 202 -8.48 -25.00 6.29
CA SER A 202 -8.25 -25.44 4.92
C SER A 202 -6.91 -24.93 4.42
N TRP A 203 -6.32 -25.61 3.43
CA TRP A 203 -5.09 -25.15 2.76
C TRP A 203 -5.27 -23.75 2.15
N ARG A 204 -6.52 -23.37 1.83
CA ARG A 204 -6.89 -22.04 1.32
C ARG A 204 -6.72 -20.92 2.35
N ASP A 205 -6.67 -21.25 3.64
CA ASP A 205 -6.40 -20.27 4.70
C ASP A 205 -4.91 -19.91 4.77
N PHE A 206 -4.04 -20.65 4.08
CA PHE A 206 -2.61 -20.37 4.00
C PHE A 206 -2.34 -19.20 3.03
N LEU A 207 -2.70 -17.99 3.46
CA LEU A 207 -2.47 -16.74 2.72
C LEU A 207 -1.72 -15.75 3.63
N PRO A 208 -0.42 -15.52 3.39
CA PRO A 208 0.40 -14.56 4.13
C PRO A 208 -0.18 -13.14 4.11
N ASP A 209 -0.03 -12.39 5.19
CA ASP A 209 -0.37 -10.96 5.22
C ASP A 209 0.64 -10.14 4.38
N PRO A 210 0.26 -9.60 3.21
CA PRO A 210 1.20 -8.92 2.30
C PRO A 210 1.77 -7.62 2.88
N SER A 211 1.22 -7.11 3.99
CA SER A 211 1.74 -5.93 4.67
C SER A 211 2.93 -6.24 5.60
N GLN A 212 3.19 -7.51 5.89
CA GLN A 212 4.30 -7.95 6.74
C GLN A 212 5.47 -8.42 5.88
N ALA A 213 6.70 -8.23 6.36
CA ALA A 213 7.89 -8.74 5.67
C ALA A 213 8.16 -10.23 5.98
N GLU A 214 7.53 -10.76 7.02
CA GLU A 214 7.66 -12.14 7.47
C GLU A 214 6.30 -12.65 7.92
N SER A 215 6.03 -13.93 7.66
CA SER A 215 4.89 -14.64 8.23
C SER A 215 5.26 -15.46 9.44
N ARG A 216 4.38 -15.47 10.44
CA ARG A 216 4.45 -16.33 11.61
C ARG A 216 3.63 -17.60 11.38
N VAL A 217 4.29 -18.72 11.22
CA VAL A 217 3.65 -20.03 10.99
C VAL A 217 3.65 -20.87 12.25
N LEU A 218 2.49 -21.39 12.64
CA LEU A 218 2.31 -22.25 13.80
C LEU A 218 2.18 -23.70 13.34
N VAL A 219 3.07 -24.56 13.83
CA VAL A 219 3.18 -25.97 13.42
C VAL A 219 3.11 -26.88 14.64
N VAL A 220 2.33 -27.94 14.54
CA VAL A 220 2.25 -29.03 15.53
C VAL A 220 2.84 -30.29 14.90
N ARG A 221 3.67 -31.00 15.66
CA ARG A 221 4.24 -32.29 15.25
C ARG A 221 3.76 -33.38 16.19
N GLU A 222 3.26 -34.48 15.61
CA GLU A 222 2.90 -35.66 16.38
C GLU A 222 4.11 -36.19 17.16
N GLY A 223 3.94 -36.42 18.46
CA GLY A 223 5.01 -36.86 19.37
C GLY A 223 5.89 -35.74 19.94
N LEU A 224 5.73 -34.48 19.49
CA LEU A 224 6.30 -33.32 20.18
C LEU A 224 5.19 -32.58 20.94
N ALA A 225 5.45 -32.25 22.20
CA ALA A 225 4.50 -31.49 23.01
C ALA A 225 4.56 -29.99 22.63
N GLY A 226 3.42 -29.45 22.20
CA GLY A 226 3.23 -28.01 22.02
C GLY A 226 3.17 -27.53 20.56
N VAL A 227 2.97 -26.22 20.40
CA VAL A 227 2.90 -25.53 19.10
C VAL A 227 4.22 -24.84 18.83
N HIS A 228 4.89 -25.21 17.74
CA HIS A 228 6.12 -24.57 17.28
C HIS A 228 5.79 -23.31 16.47
N THR A 229 6.41 -22.19 16.83
CA THR A 229 6.31 -20.94 16.06
C THR A 229 7.53 -20.81 15.15
N LEU A 230 7.28 -20.70 13.85
CA LEU A 230 8.26 -20.48 12.79
C LEU A 230 8.09 -19.08 12.20
N ARG A 231 9.17 -18.50 11.67
CA ARG A 231 9.18 -17.15 11.05
C ARG A 231 9.70 -17.26 9.63
N TRP A 232 8.86 -16.98 8.66
CA TRP A 232 9.11 -17.19 7.23
C TRP A 232 9.17 -15.84 6.51
N PRO A 233 10.35 -15.37 6.07
CA PRO A 233 10.50 -14.11 5.36
C PRO A 233 9.86 -14.19 3.97
N HIS A 234 9.14 -13.14 3.58
CA HIS A 234 8.52 -13.04 2.26
C HIS A 234 9.56 -12.78 1.16
N GLU A 235 10.66 -12.11 1.47
CA GLU A 235 11.76 -11.84 0.52
C GLU A 235 12.36 -13.12 -0.10
N VAL A 236 12.30 -14.26 0.59
CA VAL A 236 12.78 -15.55 0.06
C VAL A 236 11.87 -16.08 -1.05
N THR A 237 10.64 -15.58 -1.15
CA THR A 237 9.66 -15.97 -2.17
C THR A 237 9.75 -15.15 -3.45
N GLU A 238 10.42 -13.98 -3.43
CA GLU A 238 10.73 -13.24 -4.65
C GLU A 238 11.82 -13.99 -5.42
N ARG A 239 11.44 -14.64 -6.53
CA ARG A 239 12.40 -15.23 -7.47
C ARG A 239 13.48 -14.18 -7.79
N ARG A 240 14.73 -14.46 -7.39
CA ARG A 240 15.92 -13.74 -7.86
C ARG A 240 15.77 -13.55 -9.37
N ALA A 241 15.73 -12.29 -9.80
CA ALA A 241 15.73 -11.95 -11.22
C ALA A 241 16.91 -12.67 -11.88
N ASP A 242 16.62 -13.42 -12.95
CA ASP A 242 17.62 -14.16 -13.69
C ASP A 242 18.68 -13.15 -14.19
N PRO A 243 19.96 -13.26 -13.80
CA PRO A 243 21.00 -12.30 -14.20
C PRO A 243 21.11 -12.14 -15.72
N LEU A 244 20.63 -13.12 -16.48
CA LEU A 244 20.49 -13.06 -17.93
C LEU A 244 19.47 -12.02 -18.41
N ALA A 245 18.33 -11.87 -17.72
CA ALA A 245 17.34 -10.85 -18.06
C ALA A 245 17.92 -9.44 -17.91
N PHE A 246 18.72 -9.22 -16.86
CA PHE A 246 19.42 -7.96 -16.62
C PHE A 246 20.47 -7.68 -17.71
N GLY A 247 21.22 -8.71 -18.12
CA GLY A 247 22.21 -8.62 -19.20
C GLY A 247 21.59 -8.30 -20.57
N VAL A 248 20.48 -8.96 -20.91
CA VAL A 248 19.75 -8.71 -22.17
C VAL A 248 19.21 -7.29 -22.21
N LEU A 249 18.73 -6.77 -21.08
CA LEU A 249 18.14 -5.44 -21.04
C LEU A 249 19.18 -4.31 -21.13
N LEU A 250 20.31 -4.49 -20.45
CA LEU A 250 21.46 -3.59 -20.54
C LEU A 250 21.98 -3.54 -21.99
N LEU A 251 22.04 -4.69 -22.66
CA LEU A 251 22.45 -4.80 -24.06
C LEU A 251 21.46 -4.10 -24.99
N PHE A 252 20.15 -4.23 -24.76
CA PHE A 252 19.11 -3.54 -25.54
C PHE A 252 19.19 -2.01 -25.38
N GLY A 253 19.41 -1.53 -24.15
CA GLY A 253 19.62 -0.11 -23.86
C GLY A 253 20.87 0.45 -24.53
N LEU A 254 21.97 -0.31 -24.52
CA LEU A 254 23.21 0.04 -25.21
C LEU A 254 23.01 0.07 -26.74
N LEU A 255 22.40 -0.95 -27.34
CA LEU A 255 22.14 -1.01 -28.78
C LEU A 255 21.28 0.17 -29.26
N LEU A 256 20.21 0.50 -28.53
CA LEU A 256 19.34 1.62 -28.88
C LEU A 256 20.01 2.98 -28.64
N GLY A 257 20.86 3.10 -27.62
CA GLY A 257 21.69 4.28 -27.38
C GLY A 257 22.73 4.52 -28.46
N TRP A 258 23.28 3.46 -29.07
CA TRP A 258 24.30 3.55 -30.13
C TRP A 258 23.73 3.86 -31.53
N LEU A 259 22.47 3.52 -31.80
CA LEU A 259 21.83 3.85 -33.08
C LEU A 259 21.38 5.31 -33.18
N SER A 260 21.20 6.01 -32.05
CA SER A 260 20.78 7.42 -32.00
C SER A 260 21.82 8.45 -32.52
N PRO A 261 23.12 8.35 -32.20
CA PRO A 261 24.15 9.25 -32.74
C PRO A 261 24.28 9.17 -34.27
N ILE A 262 24.06 7.99 -34.86
CA ILE A 262 24.12 7.80 -36.32
C ILE A 262 22.98 8.58 -37.00
N ALA A 263 21.79 8.61 -36.40
CA ALA A 263 20.68 9.42 -36.89
C ALA A 263 20.90 10.94 -36.73
N LEU A 264 21.62 11.38 -35.68
CA LEU A 264 21.96 12.79 -35.46
C LEU A 264 23.07 13.30 -36.38
N CYS A 265 24.03 12.45 -36.75
CA CYS A 265 25.10 12.81 -37.69
C CYS A 265 24.60 13.03 -39.13
N LEU A 266 23.42 12.53 -39.49
CA LEU A 266 22.85 12.63 -40.84
C LEU A 266 21.89 13.83 -41.04
N GLY A 267 21.56 14.58 -39.98
CA GLY A 267 20.51 15.61 -40.01
C GLY A 267 20.99 17.06 -39.87
N LYS A 268 21.72 17.62 -40.84
CA LYS A 268 22.04 19.07 -40.90
C LYS A 268 20.94 19.91 -41.59
N GLY A 269 19.66 19.60 -41.33
CA GLY A 269 18.51 20.29 -41.93
C GLY A 269 17.51 20.87 -40.91
N PRO A 270 16.55 21.72 -41.34
CA PRO A 270 15.48 22.28 -40.50
C PRO A 270 14.56 21.22 -39.86
N SER A 271 14.71 19.93 -40.21
CA SER A 271 14.03 18.80 -39.58
C SER A 271 14.61 18.39 -38.21
N ALA A 272 15.64 19.09 -37.70
CA ALA A 272 16.28 18.77 -36.41
C ALA A 272 15.30 18.71 -35.22
N SER A 273 14.14 19.37 -35.28
CA SER A 273 13.11 19.28 -34.23
C SER A 273 12.45 17.90 -34.18
N ILE A 274 12.18 17.28 -35.33
CA ILE A 274 11.51 15.99 -35.41
C ILE A 274 12.45 14.88 -34.98
N ALA A 275 13.72 14.95 -35.38
CA ALA A 275 14.75 13.98 -34.98
C ALA A 275 14.98 13.98 -33.45
N VAL A 276 15.02 15.15 -32.83
CA VAL A 276 15.16 15.28 -31.36
C VAL A 276 13.91 14.73 -30.65
N ALA A 277 12.72 15.01 -31.16
CA ALA A 277 11.48 14.47 -30.59
C ALA A 277 11.42 12.94 -30.67
N LEU A 278 11.72 12.36 -31.84
CA LEU A 278 11.79 10.90 -32.04
C LEU A 278 12.83 10.23 -31.12
N THR A 279 14.00 10.84 -30.99
CA THR A 279 15.07 10.34 -30.10
C THR A 279 14.62 10.37 -28.64
N ARG A 280 13.92 11.42 -28.20
CA ARG A 280 13.39 11.49 -26.84
C ARG A 280 12.32 10.44 -26.59
N SER A 281 11.42 10.25 -27.54
CA SER A 281 10.34 9.25 -27.45
C SER A 281 10.90 7.82 -27.40
N SER A 282 11.92 7.49 -28.20
CA SER A 282 12.55 6.16 -28.16
C SER A 282 13.29 5.92 -26.83
N LEU A 283 13.98 6.93 -26.31
CA LEU A 283 14.63 6.84 -25.00
C LEU A 283 13.63 6.65 -23.85
N VAL A 284 12.50 7.36 -23.89
CA VAL A 284 11.41 7.15 -22.92
C VAL A 284 10.95 5.70 -22.96
N LEU A 285 10.71 5.13 -24.16
CA LEU A 285 10.29 3.73 -24.30
C LEU A 285 11.33 2.76 -23.71
N VAL A 286 12.63 2.99 -23.95
CA VAL A 286 13.72 2.16 -23.40
C VAL A 286 13.75 2.22 -21.88
N PHE A 287 13.65 3.41 -21.30
CA PHE A 287 13.66 3.58 -19.85
C PHE A 287 12.40 3.02 -19.20
N VAL A 288 11.24 3.10 -19.86
CA VAL A 288 10.01 2.43 -19.40
C VAL A 288 10.19 0.91 -19.44
N ALA A 289 10.69 0.34 -20.55
CA ALA A 289 10.95 -1.10 -20.62
C ALA A 289 11.94 -1.54 -19.52
N ALA A 290 12.99 -0.74 -19.26
CA ALA A 290 13.89 -0.97 -18.14
C ALA A 290 13.21 -0.90 -16.77
N LEU A 291 12.23 0.00 -16.64
CA LEU A 291 11.43 0.11 -15.45
C LEU A 291 10.50 -1.10 -15.22
N PHE A 292 10.13 -1.83 -16.27
CA PHE A 292 9.27 -3.01 -16.15
C PHE A 292 10.04 -4.33 -15.95
N CYS A 293 11.28 -4.40 -16.42
CA CYS A 293 11.98 -5.69 -16.52
C CYS A 293 12.99 -6.00 -15.40
N THR A 294 13.09 -5.18 -14.35
CA THR A 294 14.14 -5.36 -13.32
C THR A 294 13.59 -5.52 -11.90
N SER A 295 13.13 -6.72 -11.48
CA SER A 295 12.54 -6.89 -10.14
C SER A 295 13.55 -6.82 -8.96
N ALA A 296 13.05 -6.27 -7.85
CA ALA A 296 13.49 -6.41 -6.44
C ALA A 296 14.64 -5.55 -5.84
N LEU A 297 14.23 -4.88 -4.75
CA LEU A 297 14.91 -4.27 -3.59
C LEU A 297 15.74 -2.97 -3.64
N HIS A 298 16.29 -2.48 -4.76
CA HIS A 298 17.15 -1.26 -4.72
C HIS A 298 16.81 -0.19 -5.78
N TRP A 299 15.55 -0.16 -6.23
CA TRP A 299 15.06 0.66 -7.35
C TRP A 299 15.37 2.15 -7.28
N THR A 300 14.95 2.85 -6.23
CA THR A 300 15.14 4.31 -6.16
C THR A 300 16.62 4.69 -6.11
N THR A 301 17.43 3.96 -5.35
CA THR A 301 18.88 4.20 -5.27
C THR A 301 19.57 4.00 -6.62
N ILE A 302 19.23 2.94 -7.35
CA ILE A 302 19.79 2.69 -8.68
C ILE A 302 19.36 3.79 -9.66
N TRP A 303 18.10 4.23 -9.63
CA TRP A 303 17.64 5.34 -10.46
C TRP A 303 18.29 6.68 -10.12
N ILE A 304 18.49 6.98 -8.83
CA ILE A 304 19.22 8.18 -8.40
C ILE A 304 20.67 8.12 -8.90
N LEU A 305 21.32 6.95 -8.84
CA LEU A 305 22.67 6.75 -9.37
C LEU A 305 22.71 6.90 -10.90
N ILE A 306 21.75 6.32 -11.63
CA ILE A 306 21.61 6.48 -13.09
C ILE A 306 21.43 7.96 -13.44
N LEU A 307 20.53 8.67 -12.75
CA LEU A 307 20.32 10.09 -12.96
C LEU A 307 21.57 10.92 -12.61
N GLY A 308 22.30 10.54 -11.56
CA GLY A 308 23.56 11.18 -11.18
C GLY A 308 24.65 11.00 -12.24
N LEU A 309 24.77 9.79 -12.80
CA LEU A 309 25.69 9.49 -13.89
C LEU A 309 25.32 10.26 -15.17
N LEU A 310 24.03 10.26 -15.53
CA LEU A 310 23.53 11.00 -16.69
C LEU A 310 23.72 12.51 -16.51
N ALA A 311 23.52 13.05 -15.31
CA ALA A 311 23.79 14.45 -14.99
C ALA A 311 25.28 14.77 -15.08
N ALA A 312 26.16 13.88 -14.61
CA ALA A 312 27.60 14.03 -14.76
C ALA A 312 28.01 14.07 -16.23
N LEU A 313 27.51 13.14 -17.06
CA LEU A 313 27.71 13.14 -18.51
C LEU A 313 27.17 14.42 -19.16
N TYR A 314 26.01 14.90 -18.74
CA TYR A 314 25.46 16.17 -19.21
C TYR A 314 26.36 17.35 -18.83
N SER A 315 26.88 17.37 -17.60
CA SER A 315 27.79 18.42 -17.10
C SER A 315 29.12 18.49 -17.85
N LEU A 316 29.65 17.36 -18.31
CA LEU A 316 30.88 17.32 -19.14
C LEU A 316 30.68 18.00 -20.49
N THR A 317 29.44 18.03 -20.98
CA THR A 317 29.12 18.56 -22.32
C THR A 317 28.56 19.97 -22.26
N ALA A 318 27.80 20.32 -21.21
CA ALA A 318 27.14 21.61 -21.06
C ALA A 318 28.05 22.67 -20.40
N PRO A 319 28.04 23.92 -20.90
CA PRO A 319 28.70 25.02 -20.19
C PRO A 319 28.00 25.26 -18.84
N GLU A 320 28.80 25.21 -17.76
CA GLU A 320 28.56 25.49 -16.34
C GLU A 320 27.20 25.14 -15.66
N HIS A 321 27.30 24.40 -14.56
CA HIS A 321 26.38 24.19 -13.41
C HIS A 321 24.91 23.77 -13.64
N ASP A 322 24.34 23.87 -14.83
CA ASP A 322 22.91 23.61 -15.03
C ASP A 322 22.54 22.13 -14.88
N ALA A 323 23.42 21.23 -15.30
CA ALA A 323 23.27 19.79 -15.10
C ALA A 323 23.21 19.41 -13.60
N THR A 324 24.16 19.93 -12.82
CA THR A 324 24.25 19.67 -11.38
C THR A 324 23.03 20.24 -10.66
N LYS A 325 22.60 21.45 -11.01
CA LYS A 325 21.36 22.03 -10.47
C LYS A 325 20.18 21.13 -10.78
N SER A 326 19.93 20.79 -12.04
CA SER A 326 18.81 19.92 -12.44
C SER A 326 18.81 18.59 -11.69
N PHE A 327 19.96 17.97 -11.47
CA PHE A 327 20.05 16.77 -10.65
C PHE A 327 19.64 17.02 -9.19
N VAL A 328 20.22 18.01 -8.53
CA VAL A 328 19.90 18.35 -7.12
C VAL A 328 18.42 18.68 -6.95
N PHE A 329 17.86 19.47 -7.87
CA PHE A 329 16.45 19.84 -7.87
C PHE A 329 15.52 18.65 -8.19
N ALA A 330 16.00 17.59 -8.84
CA ALA A 330 15.22 16.36 -9.07
C ALA A 330 15.29 15.37 -7.90
N VAL A 331 16.44 15.28 -7.20
CA VAL A 331 16.62 14.38 -6.05
C VAL A 331 15.76 14.78 -4.86
N LEU A 332 15.64 16.08 -4.56
CA LEU A 332 14.86 16.57 -3.42
C LEU A 332 13.36 16.16 -3.47
N PRO A 333 12.65 16.35 -4.60
CA PRO A 333 11.30 15.81 -4.79
C PRO A 333 11.19 14.30 -4.62
N THR A 334 12.16 13.54 -5.17
CA THR A 334 12.17 12.08 -5.06
C THR A 334 12.26 11.64 -3.60
N LEU A 335 13.17 12.24 -2.82
CA LEU A 335 13.27 12.01 -1.39
C LEU A 335 11.99 12.40 -0.65
N THR A 336 11.34 13.49 -1.06
CA THR A 336 10.06 13.93 -0.48
C THR A 336 8.97 12.86 -0.68
N VAL A 337 8.85 12.29 -1.87
CA VAL A 337 7.90 11.19 -2.15
C VAL A 337 8.26 9.94 -1.35
N MET A 338 9.55 9.56 -1.27
CA MET A 338 9.99 8.41 -0.49
C MET A 338 9.66 8.56 1.00
N LEU A 339 9.81 9.76 1.57
CA LEU A 339 9.43 10.06 2.96
C LEU A 339 7.92 9.94 3.17
N LEU A 340 7.11 10.47 2.23
CA LEU A 340 5.65 10.38 2.29
C LEU A 340 5.16 8.94 2.16
N ALA A 341 5.77 8.17 1.26
CA ALA A 341 5.44 6.77 1.02
C ALA A 341 6.00 5.83 2.10
N ARG A 342 6.94 6.32 2.92
CA ARG A 342 7.70 5.54 3.91
C ARG A 342 8.40 4.31 3.33
N THR A 343 8.74 4.38 2.05
CA THR A 343 9.40 3.29 1.33
C THR A 343 10.30 3.84 0.24
N ALA A 344 11.38 3.10 -0.02
CA ALA A 344 12.29 3.35 -1.13
C ALA A 344 11.96 2.49 -2.36
N SER A 345 10.94 1.63 -2.28
CA SER A 345 10.51 0.80 -3.40
C SER A 345 9.60 1.60 -4.34
N ILE A 346 9.98 1.69 -5.62
CA ILE A 346 9.16 2.33 -6.65
C ILE A 346 7.84 1.58 -6.84
N GLU A 347 7.88 0.26 -6.78
CA GLU A 347 6.70 -0.62 -6.87
C GLU A 347 5.71 -0.31 -5.74
N SER A 348 6.19 -0.28 -4.49
CA SER A 348 5.34 0.09 -3.35
C SER A 348 4.81 1.52 -3.45
N ILE A 349 5.62 2.48 -3.93
CA ILE A 349 5.17 3.86 -4.19
C ILE A 349 4.03 3.88 -5.22
N VAL A 350 4.06 3.01 -6.23
CA VAL A 350 3.06 2.94 -7.29
C VAL A 350 1.81 2.20 -6.85
N ALA A 351 1.95 1.10 -6.12
CA ALA A 351 0.84 0.36 -5.55
C ALA A 351 0.00 1.25 -4.60
N ILE A 352 0.66 2.10 -3.80
CA ILE A 352 0.00 3.07 -2.92
C ILE A 352 -0.84 4.11 -3.70
N GLN A 353 -0.58 4.31 -5.00
CA GLN A 353 -1.29 5.25 -5.87
C GLN A 353 -2.43 4.58 -6.67
N GLU A 354 -2.74 3.31 -6.42
CA GLU A 354 -3.86 2.60 -7.05
C GLU A 354 -5.22 3.16 -6.60
N GLY A 355 -6.28 2.88 -7.37
CA GLY A 355 -7.65 3.30 -7.04
C GLY A 355 -8.08 4.65 -7.63
N GLY A 356 -7.30 5.23 -8.55
CA GLY A 356 -7.74 6.35 -9.41
C GLY A 356 -6.80 7.55 -9.42
N VAL A 357 -7.11 8.53 -10.28
CA VAL A 357 -6.25 9.72 -10.51
C VAL A 357 -6.05 10.55 -9.23
N LEU A 358 -7.05 10.63 -8.36
CA LEU A 358 -6.96 11.40 -7.11
C LEU A 358 -6.01 10.79 -6.07
N ASN A 359 -5.65 9.51 -6.22
CA ASN A 359 -4.71 8.82 -5.33
C ASN A 359 -3.25 9.03 -5.75
N TRP A 360 -3.01 9.64 -6.92
CA TRP A 360 -1.67 9.99 -7.37
C TRP A 360 -1.01 10.96 -6.39
N TYR A 361 0.29 10.80 -6.15
CA TYR A 361 1.00 11.64 -5.19
C TYR A 361 0.89 13.12 -5.52
N VAL A 362 0.83 13.50 -6.80
CA VAL A 362 0.66 14.91 -7.18
C VAL A 362 -0.57 15.58 -6.54
N PHE A 363 -1.64 14.81 -6.24
CA PHE A 363 -2.87 15.30 -5.61
C PHE A 363 -3.00 14.92 -4.13
N ARG A 364 -2.31 13.88 -3.67
CA ARG A 364 -2.55 13.30 -2.34
C ARG A 364 -2.25 14.24 -1.18
N THR A 365 -1.13 14.98 -1.23
CA THR A 365 -0.69 15.87 -0.13
C THR A 365 -0.09 17.17 -0.65
N PRO A 366 -0.09 18.25 0.15
CA PRO A 366 0.57 19.50 -0.25
C PRO A 366 2.07 19.33 -0.48
N ALA A 367 2.70 18.49 0.35
CA ALA A 367 4.13 18.19 0.25
C ALA A 367 4.47 17.60 -1.13
N SER A 368 3.71 16.61 -1.58
CA SER A 368 3.93 15.96 -2.88
C SER A 368 3.54 16.84 -4.06
N THR A 369 2.52 17.70 -3.95
CA THR A 369 2.21 18.70 -4.99
C THR A 369 3.36 19.70 -5.17
N LEU A 370 3.92 20.21 -4.08
CA LEU A 370 5.08 21.12 -4.10
C LEU A 370 6.33 20.43 -4.63
N ALA A 371 6.57 19.18 -4.21
CA ALA A 371 7.67 18.36 -4.72
C ALA A 371 7.55 18.19 -6.24
N PHE A 372 6.36 17.90 -6.76
CA PHE A 372 6.15 17.76 -8.21
C PHE A 372 6.46 19.06 -8.97
N ALA A 373 6.03 20.22 -8.46
CA ALA A 373 6.36 21.51 -9.07
C ALA A 373 7.88 21.77 -9.12
N GLY A 374 8.58 21.45 -8.02
CA GLY A 374 10.05 21.51 -7.99
C GLY A 374 10.70 20.51 -8.96
N TYR A 375 10.11 19.33 -9.13
CA TYR A 375 10.57 18.32 -10.10
C TYR A 375 10.43 18.82 -11.53
N LEU A 376 9.28 19.42 -11.90
CA LEU A 376 9.08 20.01 -13.24
C LEU A 376 10.10 21.11 -13.53
N TYR A 377 10.41 21.96 -12.56
CA TYR A 377 11.47 22.97 -12.68
C TYR A 377 12.84 22.33 -12.95
N ALA A 378 13.17 21.24 -12.25
CA ALA A 378 14.42 20.50 -12.45
C ALA A 378 14.60 20.00 -13.89
N LEU A 379 13.49 19.55 -14.51
CA LEU A 379 13.47 19.03 -15.89
C LEU A 379 13.41 20.12 -16.96
N GLY A 380 12.88 21.31 -16.66
CA GLY A 380 12.63 22.36 -17.66
C GLY A 380 13.88 22.80 -18.42
N GLY A 381 15.01 22.95 -17.72
CA GLY A 381 16.30 23.26 -18.33
C GLY A 381 16.73 22.19 -19.35
N PRO A 382 17.00 20.94 -18.93
CA PRO A 382 17.38 19.84 -19.82
C PRO A 382 16.39 19.60 -20.97
N ALA A 383 15.08 19.70 -20.72
CA ALA A 383 14.05 19.51 -21.73
C ALA A 383 14.10 20.56 -22.86
N GLY A 384 14.59 21.78 -22.60
CA GLY A 384 14.77 22.81 -23.63
C GLY A 384 15.99 22.60 -24.54
N HIS A 385 16.96 21.78 -24.15
CA HIS A 385 18.22 21.65 -24.87
C HIS A 385 18.18 20.59 -25.98
N LYS A 386 18.71 20.93 -27.17
CA LYS A 386 18.76 20.02 -28.34
C LYS A 386 19.83 18.91 -28.25
N ARG A 387 20.58 18.85 -27.15
CA ARG A 387 21.71 17.90 -27.00
C ARG A 387 21.19 16.53 -26.58
N LEU A 388 21.89 15.48 -27.04
CA LEU A 388 21.54 14.09 -26.73
C LEU A 388 21.64 13.79 -25.23
N SER A 389 22.72 14.25 -24.57
CA SER A 389 22.92 14.06 -23.12
C SER A 389 21.81 14.69 -22.28
N ALA A 390 21.38 15.91 -22.64
CA ALA A 390 20.24 16.57 -22.00
C ALA A 390 18.93 15.80 -22.22
N SER A 391 18.74 15.25 -23.41
CA SER A 391 17.55 14.45 -23.76
C SER A 391 17.52 13.12 -23.01
N LEU A 392 18.67 12.45 -22.87
CA LEU A 392 18.80 11.22 -22.05
C LEU A 392 18.41 11.47 -20.60
N PHE A 393 18.98 12.52 -19.99
CA PHE A 393 18.66 12.90 -18.62
C PHE A 393 17.17 13.26 -18.47
N ALA A 394 16.64 14.10 -19.35
CA ALA A 394 15.24 14.52 -19.30
C ALA A 394 14.27 13.34 -19.47
N SER A 395 14.52 12.42 -20.41
CA SER A 395 13.68 11.23 -20.62
C SER A 395 13.71 10.29 -19.42
N ALA A 396 14.90 9.97 -18.89
CA ALA A 396 15.04 9.14 -17.69
C ALA A 396 14.32 9.77 -16.48
N ALA A 397 14.53 11.07 -16.26
CA ALA A 397 13.88 11.80 -15.17
C ALA A 397 12.36 11.88 -15.36
N ALA A 398 11.86 12.02 -16.59
CA ALA A 398 10.42 12.06 -16.84
C ALA A 398 9.74 10.72 -16.58
N VAL A 399 10.38 9.59 -16.92
CA VAL A 399 9.88 8.25 -16.58
C VAL A 399 9.82 8.06 -15.07
N LEU A 400 10.90 8.41 -14.36
CA LEU A 400 10.91 8.36 -12.90
C LEU A 400 9.85 9.30 -12.28
N GLY A 401 9.69 10.51 -12.81
CA GLY A 401 8.70 11.47 -12.31
C GLY A 401 7.27 10.97 -12.54
N ALA A 402 6.99 10.40 -13.70
CA ALA A 402 5.69 9.79 -13.98
C ALA A 402 5.39 8.64 -12.99
N ALA A 403 6.39 7.80 -12.72
CA ALA A 403 6.28 6.72 -11.75
C ALA A 403 5.97 7.21 -10.33
N LEU A 404 6.76 8.18 -9.86
CA LEU A 404 6.66 8.67 -8.49
C LEU A 404 5.39 9.50 -8.24
N PHE A 405 4.95 10.31 -9.21
CA PHE A 405 3.93 11.32 -8.98
C PHE A 405 2.57 11.04 -9.61
N LEU A 406 2.53 10.25 -10.68
CA LEU A 406 1.31 9.98 -11.47
C LEU A 406 0.87 8.51 -11.41
N GLY A 407 1.57 7.68 -10.63
CA GLY A 407 1.25 6.28 -10.32
C GLY A 407 0.87 5.40 -11.51
N GLY A 408 0.17 4.29 -11.20
CA GLY A 408 -0.66 3.49 -12.08
C GLY A 408 -0.05 3.09 -13.43
N TRP A 409 0.75 2.03 -13.42
CA TRP A 409 1.05 1.23 -14.62
C TRP A 409 0.64 -0.24 -14.49
N GLU A 410 0.09 -0.64 -13.34
CA GLU A 410 -0.55 -1.94 -13.16
C GLU A 410 -1.88 -1.96 -13.92
N ALA A 411 -1.79 -2.11 -15.23
CA ALA A 411 -2.90 -2.62 -16.01
C ALA A 411 -2.82 -4.16 -15.96
N ALA A 412 -3.98 -4.83 -15.99
CA ALA A 412 -4.05 -6.30 -16.09
C ALA A 412 -3.23 -6.86 -17.27
N GLU A 413 -2.95 -6.01 -18.28
CA GLU A 413 -2.06 -6.32 -19.39
C GLU A 413 -0.77 -5.47 -19.35
N PRO A 414 0.42 -6.10 -19.41
CA PRO A 414 1.72 -5.40 -19.28
C PRO A 414 1.95 -4.35 -20.38
N ILE A 415 1.40 -4.56 -21.58
CA ILE A 415 1.53 -3.63 -22.71
C ILE A 415 0.78 -2.32 -22.42
N ALA A 416 -0.43 -2.41 -21.86
CA ALA A 416 -1.22 -1.24 -21.51
C ALA A 416 -0.55 -0.40 -20.42
N GLY A 417 0.08 -1.06 -19.44
CA GLY A 417 0.90 -0.42 -18.42
C GLY A 417 2.06 0.38 -18.99
N ILE A 418 2.83 -0.23 -19.90
CA ILE A 418 3.95 0.42 -20.60
C ILE A 418 3.46 1.65 -21.38
N LEU A 419 2.39 1.52 -22.18
CA LEU A 419 1.85 2.63 -22.96
C LEU A 419 1.37 3.79 -22.09
N MET A 420 0.70 3.47 -20.97
CA MET A 420 0.24 4.48 -20.03
C MET A 420 1.40 5.21 -19.34
N LEU A 421 2.47 4.50 -18.97
CA LEU A 421 3.65 5.14 -18.38
C LEU A 421 4.39 6.02 -19.40
N VAL A 422 4.53 5.59 -20.66
CA VAL A 422 5.08 6.41 -21.74
C VAL A 422 4.28 7.69 -21.94
N ALA A 423 2.94 7.59 -21.95
CA ALA A 423 2.06 8.74 -22.08
C ALA A 423 2.22 9.74 -20.92
N LYS A 424 2.29 9.23 -19.67
CA LYS A 424 2.53 10.05 -18.47
C LYS A 424 3.90 10.72 -18.49
N ALA A 425 4.96 10.00 -18.86
CA ALA A 425 6.30 10.57 -18.99
C ALA A 425 6.34 11.67 -20.06
N GLY A 426 5.67 11.46 -21.20
CA GLY A 426 5.48 12.49 -22.22
C GLY A 426 4.76 13.73 -21.68
N ALA A 427 3.70 13.56 -20.90
CA ALA A 427 2.99 14.66 -20.26
C ALA A 427 3.88 15.43 -19.26
N VAL A 428 4.72 14.74 -18.48
CA VAL A 428 5.70 15.35 -17.57
C VAL A 428 6.72 16.20 -18.33
N LEU A 429 7.24 15.71 -19.47
CA LEU A 429 8.17 16.49 -20.32
C LEU A 429 7.52 17.76 -20.87
N VAL A 430 6.29 17.66 -21.38
CA VAL A 430 5.54 18.81 -21.89
C VAL A 430 5.26 19.81 -20.77
N ALA A 431 4.81 19.33 -19.60
CA ALA A 431 4.58 20.17 -18.44
C ALA A 431 5.86 20.90 -18.01
N ALA A 432 6.99 20.18 -17.90
CA ALA A 432 8.28 20.76 -17.54
C ALA A 432 8.76 21.84 -18.53
N HIS A 433 8.48 21.67 -19.82
CA HIS A 433 8.82 22.67 -20.83
C HIS A 433 7.98 23.95 -20.72
N LEU A 434 6.72 23.83 -20.32
CA LEU A 434 5.78 24.95 -20.16
C LEU A 434 5.89 25.62 -18.78
N PHE A 435 6.50 24.93 -17.81
CA PHE A 435 6.57 25.36 -16.43
C PHE A 435 7.69 26.37 -16.21
N LEU A 436 7.33 27.66 -16.17
CA LEU A 436 8.25 28.76 -15.88
C LEU A 436 8.21 29.09 -14.39
N MET A 437 9.28 28.79 -13.67
CA MET A 437 9.46 29.13 -12.26
C MET A 437 10.84 29.75 -12.05
N SER A 438 10.95 30.81 -11.24
CA SER A 438 12.25 31.35 -10.89
C SER A 438 12.98 30.42 -9.93
N ARG A 439 14.31 30.52 -9.87
CA ARG A 439 15.15 29.68 -9.02
C ARG A 439 14.82 29.86 -7.54
N GLU A 440 14.57 31.10 -7.11
CA GLU A 440 14.28 31.46 -5.73
C GLU A 440 12.97 30.80 -5.29
N VAL A 441 11.94 30.88 -6.14
CA VAL A 441 10.65 30.23 -5.91
C VAL A 441 10.82 28.70 -5.85
N ALA A 442 11.64 28.13 -6.74
CA ALA A 442 11.91 26.68 -6.74
C ALA A 442 12.53 26.19 -5.42
N ILE A 443 13.50 26.92 -4.89
CA ILE A 443 14.16 26.59 -3.61
C ILE A 443 13.14 26.63 -2.47
N VAL A 444 12.31 27.68 -2.42
CA VAL A 444 11.27 27.82 -1.38
C VAL A 444 10.23 26.70 -1.49
N VAL A 445 9.75 26.40 -2.69
CA VAL A 445 8.77 25.33 -2.95
C VAL A 445 9.31 23.97 -2.51
N LEU A 446 10.55 23.64 -2.86
CA LEU A 446 11.18 22.40 -2.43
C LEU A 446 11.40 22.33 -0.92
N GLY A 447 11.90 23.42 -0.32
CA GLY A 447 12.13 23.49 1.12
C GLY A 447 10.83 23.31 1.92
N LEU A 448 9.75 23.94 1.46
CA LEU A 448 8.41 23.80 2.05
C LEU A 448 7.87 22.38 1.88
N GLY A 449 7.97 21.82 0.67
CA GLY A 449 7.52 20.45 0.37
C GLY A 449 8.22 19.41 1.24
N LEU A 450 9.54 19.48 1.36
CA LEU A 450 10.33 18.58 2.19
C LEU A 450 10.00 18.74 3.69
N SER A 451 9.86 19.98 4.17
CA SER A 451 9.52 20.26 5.56
C SER A 451 8.14 19.71 5.93
N LEU A 452 7.16 19.84 5.03
CA LEU A 452 5.82 19.29 5.22
C LEU A 452 5.83 17.75 5.19
N ALA A 453 6.63 17.12 4.33
CA ALA A 453 6.78 15.67 4.33
C ALA A 453 7.38 15.16 5.65
N LEU A 454 8.43 15.82 6.15
CA LEU A 454 9.03 15.49 7.45
C LEU A 454 8.02 15.66 8.59
N LEU A 455 7.28 16.78 8.64
CA LEU A 455 6.22 16.98 9.63
C LEU A 455 5.13 15.90 9.53
N GLY A 456 4.81 15.49 8.30
CA GLY A 456 3.87 14.43 7.99
C GLY A 456 4.24 13.06 8.56
N VAL A 457 5.53 12.72 8.56
CA VAL A 457 6.04 11.50 9.18
C VAL A 457 5.76 11.49 10.69
N TRP A 458 5.88 12.64 11.36
CA TRP A 458 5.67 12.77 12.81
C TRP A 458 4.19 12.90 13.21
N ALA A 459 3.39 13.67 12.48
CA ALA A 459 2.04 14.06 12.89
C ALA A 459 0.91 13.33 12.16
N GLY A 460 1.20 12.63 11.05
CA GLY A 460 0.19 12.03 10.17
C GLY A 460 -0.51 13.09 9.30
N THR A 461 -0.10 13.22 8.03
CA THR A 461 -0.64 14.24 7.10
C THR A 461 -2.14 14.15 6.86
N ASP A 462 -2.68 12.93 6.91
CA ASP A 462 -4.07 12.66 6.52
C ASP A 462 -5.07 13.28 7.50
N ALA A 463 -4.65 13.53 8.74
CA ALA A 463 -5.47 14.21 9.75
C ALA A 463 -5.51 15.73 9.56
N LEU A 464 -4.50 16.34 8.93
CA LEU A 464 -4.35 17.79 8.89
C LEU A 464 -5.12 18.45 7.75
N LEU A 465 -5.24 17.79 6.59
CA LEU A 465 -5.82 18.39 5.37
C LEU A 465 -6.63 17.36 4.55
N PRO A 466 -7.77 16.88 5.07
CA PRO A 466 -8.58 15.83 4.42
C PRO A 466 -9.12 16.22 3.02
N TYR A 467 -9.14 17.51 2.69
CA TYR A 467 -9.67 18.02 1.41
C TYR A 467 -8.60 18.52 0.43
N TRP A 468 -7.31 18.21 0.68
CA TRP A 468 -6.23 18.74 -0.16
C TRP A 468 -6.33 18.29 -1.63
N SER A 469 -6.73 17.04 -1.87
CA SER A 469 -6.80 16.48 -3.23
C SER A 469 -7.72 17.27 -4.16
N ALA A 470 -8.86 17.76 -3.65
CA ALA A 470 -9.77 18.61 -4.42
C ALA A 470 -9.14 19.98 -4.74
N LEU A 471 -8.44 20.59 -3.78
CA LEU A 471 -7.78 21.89 -3.97
C LEU A 471 -6.59 21.79 -4.93
N ALA A 472 -5.78 20.74 -4.82
CA ALA A 472 -4.68 20.46 -5.73
C ALA A 472 -5.19 20.23 -7.16
N ALA A 473 -6.24 19.42 -7.33
CA ALA A 473 -6.88 19.19 -8.62
C ALA A 473 -7.42 20.48 -9.24
N GLY A 474 -8.11 21.32 -8.45
CA GLY A 474 -8.60 22.62 -8.89
C GLY A 474 -7.47 23.58 -9.31
N SER A 475 -6.38 23.61 -8.54
CA SER A 475 -5.21 24.46 -8.82
C SER A 475 -4.48 24.05 -10.10
N ILE A 476 -4.26 22.74 -10.29
CA ILE A 476 -3.64 22.19 -11.50
C ILE A 476 -4.56 22.41 -12.71
N GLY A 477 -5.87 22.18 -12.56
CA GLY A 477 -6.85 22.47 -13.61
C GLY A 477 -6.84 23.93 -14.06
N ALA A 478 -6.78 24.87 -13.11
CA ALA A 478 -6.68 26.30 -13.41
C ALA A 478 -5.39 26.67 -14.16
N LEU A 479 -4.26 26.06 -13.81
CA LEU A 479 -2.99 26.24 -14.53
C LEU A 479 -3.08 25.70 -15.97
N VAL A 480 -3.63 24.51 -16.16
CA VAL A 480 -3.83 23.91 -17.49
C VAL A 480 -4.70 24.83 -18.35
N ILE A 481 -5.85 25.29 -17.84
CA ILE A 481 -6.74 26.22 -18.55
C ILE A 481 -6.00 27.50 -18.93
N ARG A 482 -5.23 28.08 -18.00
CA ARG A 482 -4.45 29.31 -18.26
C ARG A 482 -3.41 29.13 -19.36
N VAL A 483 -2.77 27.96 -19.45
CA VAL A 483 -1.78 27.66 -20.50
C VAL A 483 -2.46 27.34 -21.83
N SER A 484 -3.64 26.70 -21.81
CA SER A 484 -4.39 26.35 -23.01
C SER A 484 -5.09 27.55 -23.66
N ILE A 485 -5.44 28.59 -22.90
CA ILE A 485 -6.01 29.81 -23.47
C ILE A 485 -4.85 30.63 -24.05
N PRO A 486 -4.72 30.75 -25.39
CA PRO A 486 -3.69 31.59 -25.98
C PRO A 486 -3.87 33.00 -25.43
N ALA A 487 -2.77 33.61 -24.95
CA ALA A 487 -2.80 34.97 -24.44
C ALA A 487 -3.47 35.86 -25.48
N VAL A 488 -4.72 36.26 -25.22
CA VAL A 488 -5.45 37.20 -26.06
C VAL A 488 -4.68 38.50 -25.95
N ARG A 489 -3.68 38.68 -26.82
CA ARG A 489 -2.95 39.92 -26.98
C ARG A 489 -4.02 40.93 -27.34
N ARG A 490 -4.44 41.72 -26.35
CA ARG A 490 -5.07 43.00 -26.62
C ARG A 490 -4.03 43.84 -27.33
N LEU A 491 -4.02 43.76 -28.66
CA LEU A 491 -3.52 44.82 -29.52
C LEU A 491 -4.45 46.00 -29.28
N SER A 492 -4.24 46.71 -28.17
CA SER A 492 -4.66 48.08 -28.03
C SER A 492 -3.79 48.88 -28.98
N ALA A 493 -4.15 48.88 -30.27
CA ALA A 493 -3.63 49.89 -31.17
C ALA A 493 -4.05 51.25 -30.56
N PRO A 494 -3.11 52.19 -30.33
CA PRO A 494 -3.49 53.54 -29.97
C PRO A 494 -4.36 54.08 -31.12
N ALA A 495 -5.60 54.45 -30.82
CA ALA A 495 -6.41 55.22 -31.75
C ALA A 495 -5.66 56.54 -31.99
N MET A 496 -5.03 56.68 -33.15
CA MET A 496 -4.49 57.97 -33.58
C MET A 496 -5.67 58.92 -33.76
N ALA A 497 -5.66 59.99 -32.96
CA ALA A 497 -6.49 61.17 -33.14
C ALA A 497 -5.79 62.17 -34.06
#